data_AF-A0A9D1DGR1-F1
#
_entry.id   AF-A0A9D1DGR1-F1
#
_cell.length_a   1.000
_cell.length_b   1.000
_cell.length_c   1.000
_cell.angle_alpha   90.00
_cell.angle_beta   90.00
_cell.angle_gamma   90.00
#
_symmetry.space_group_name_H-M   'P 1'
#
loop_
_entity.id
_entity.type
_entity.pdbx_description
1 polymer ?
#
loop_
_entity_poly.entity_id
_entity_poly.type
_entity_poly.pdbx_seq_one_letter_code
_entity_poly.pdbx_strand_id
1 'polypeptide(L)'
;MAHSILSVKLRELDREVSSIHRRIHLAEAGPSAAARREYRQLLRAYTVKKHQTAKLLRCSQADSTRYLLEAYRGIEEIMAALQRNLSQSGGSDAEEKLLLAEYALDFAAQAANRAVLLSLEAVNAQRSLEKHRERNQI
;
A
#
# COMPACT_ATOMS: atom_id res chain seq x y z
N MET A 1 19.52 -18.34 -9.13
CA MET A 1 18.58 -18.27 -7.99
C MET A 1 17.33 -17.53 -8.46
N ALA A 2 16.26 -18.22 -8.82
CA ALA A 2 15.02 -17.56 -9.24
C ALA A 2 14.40 -16.88 -8.00
N HIS A 3 14.46 -15.55 -7.94
CA HIS A 3 13.67 -14.82 -6.95
C HIS A 3 12.19 -15.03 -7.30
N SER A 4 11.42 -15.59 -6.36
CA SER A 4 9.98 -15.69 -6.56
C SER A 4 9.42 -14.27 -6.76
N ILE A 5 8.36 -14.15 -7.54
CA ILE A 5 7.67 -12.87 -7.78
C ILE A 5 7.33 -12.18 -6.45
N LEU A 6 7.02 -12.97 -5.42
CA LEU A 6 6.75 -12.50 -4.06
C LEU A 6 7.98 -11.87 -3.40
N SER A 7 9.17 -12.46 -3.53
CA SER A 7 10.41 -11.86 -3.00
C SER A 7 10.76 -10.53 -3.66
N VAL A 8 10.48 -10.38 -4.96
CA VAL A 8 10.66 -9.10 -5.67
C VAL A 8 9.67 -8.06 -5.13
N LYS A 9 8.39 -8.42 -4.98
CA LYS A 9 7.35 -7.53 -4.45
C LYS A 9 7.60 -7.08 -3.02
N LEU A 10 8.14 -7.96 -2.16
CA LEU A 10 8.52 -7.58 -0.79
C LEU A 10 9.70 -6.59 -0.76
N ARG A 11 10.69 -6.73 -1.65
CA ARG A 11 11.77 -5.74 -1.77
C ARG A 11 11.28 -4.39 -2.28
N GLU A 12 10.30 -4.38 -3.20
CA GLU A 12 9.65 -3.14 -3.63
C GLU A 12 8.94 -2.46 -2.45
N LEU A 13 8.20 -3.22 -1.64
CA LEU A 13 7.53 -2.70 -0.45
C LEU A 13 8.52 -2.13 0.58
N ASP A 14 9.62 -2.83 0.85
CA ASP A 14 10.68 -2.38 1.77
C ASP A 14 11.31 -1.04 1.35
N ARG A 15 11.56 -0.88 0.04
CA ARG A 15 12.06 0.39 -0.53
C ARG A 15 11.06 1.53 -0.36
N GLU A 16 9.77 1.23 -0.48
CA GLU A 16 8.71 2.23 -0.30
C GLU A 16 8.58 2.66 1.15
N VAL A 17 8.60 1.72 2.10
CA VAL A 17 8.60 2.03 3.54
C VAL A 17 9.83 2.85 3.93
N SER A 18 11.01 2.46 3.45
CA SER A 18 12.25 3.23 3.63
C SER A 18 12.20 4.64 3.04
N SER A 19 11.43 4.84 1.96
CA SER A 19 11.18 6.16 1.38
C SER A 19 10.24 7.00 2.26
N ILE A 20 9.19 6.37 2.81
CA ILE A 20 8.25 7.03 3.73
C ILE A 20 9.00 7.56 4.97
N HIS A 21 9.81 6.71 5.63
CA HIS A 21 10.58 7.11 6.80
C HIS A 21 11.46 8.34 6.56
N ARG A 22 12.25 8.33 5.48
CA ARG A 22 13.13 9.47 5.14
C ARG A 22 12.35 10.77 4.97
N ARG A 23 11.11 10.68 4.51
CA ARG A 23 10.28 11.85 4.17
C ARG A 23 9.54 12.42 5.38
N ILE A 24 9.14 11.57 6.33
CA ILE A 24 8.63 12.02 7.64
C ILE A 24 9.72 12.79 8.37
N HIS A 25 10.93 12.22 8.44
CA HIS A 25 12.09 12.89 9.06
C HIS A 25 12.44 14.23 8.39
N LEU A 26 12.35 14.34 7.06
CA LEU A 26 12.55 15.61 6.36
C LEU A 26 11.44 16.64 6.63
N ALA A 27 10.21 16.20 6.88
CA ALA A 27 9.11 17.09 7.24
C ALA A 27 9.25 17.63 8.68
N GLU A 28 9.76 16.82 9.60
CA GLU A 28 10.05 17.19 10.99
C GLU A 28 11.18 18.21 11.12
N ALA A 29 12.14 18.22 10.18
CA ALA A 29 13.25 19.18 10.14
C ALA A 29 12.82 20.64 9.83
N GLY A 30 11.53 20.91 9.65
CA GLY A 30 10.94 22.25 9.58
C GLY A 30 10.44 22.64 8.17
N PRO A 31 9.61 23.70 8.08
CA PRO A 31 8.95 24.10 6.85
C PRO A 31 9.92 24.75 5.85
N SER A 32 10.47 23.94 4.95
CA SER A 32 11.31 24.39 3.83
C SER A 32 10.55 24.40 2.49
N ALA A 33 10.97 25.27 1.56
CA ALA A 33 10.51 25.20 0.17
C ALA A 33 10.83 23.82 -0.47
N ALA A 34 11.90 23.16 -0.01
CA ALA A 34 12.24 21.79 -0.38
C ALA A 34 11.16 20.79 0.06
N ALA A 35 10.73 20.84 1.33
CA ALA A 35 9.69 19.96 1.87
C ALA A 35 8.35 20.09 1.12
N ARG A 36 7.95 21.32 0.77
CA ARG A 36 6.75 21.55 -0.06
C ARG A 36 6.89 21.01 -1.49
N ARG A 37 8.08 21.05 -2.07
CA ARG A 37 8.35 20.47 -3.39
C ARG A 37 8.28 18.95 -3.35
N GLU A 38 8.90 18.33 -2.35
CA GLU A 38 8.89 16.88 -2.14
C GLU A 38 7.49 16.34 -1.89
N TYR A 39 6.69 17.02 -1.06
CA TYR A 39 5.29 16.67 -0.85
C TYR A 39 4.50 16.62 -2.18
N ARG A 40 4.66 17.65 -3.03
CA ARG A 40 4.01 17.70 -4.35
C ARG A 40 4.52 16.61 -5.30
N GLN A 41 5.80 16.25 -5.24
CA GLN A 41 6.34 15.15 -6.05
C GLN A 41 5.80 13.81 -5.57
N LEU A 42 5.70 13.59 -4.26
CA LEU A 42 5.04 12.40 -3.72
C LEU A 42 3.62 12.32 -4.21
N LEU A 43 2.83 13.38 -4.05
CA LEU A 43 1.41 13.33 -4.37
C LEU A 43 1.21 12.86 -5.82
N ARG A 44 2.02 13.39 -6.75
CA ARG A 44 2.01 12.93 -8.15
C ARG A 44 2.41 11.47 -8.30
N ALA A 45 3.53 11.06 -7.70
CA ALA A 45 4.01 9.67 -7.78
C ALA A 45 2.97 8.67 -7.22
N TYR A 46 2.35 9.03 -6.10
CA TYR A 46 1.25 8.30 -5.49
C TYR A 46 0.05 8.19 -6.43
N THR A 47 -0.41 9.31 -7.02
CA THR A 47 -1.55 9.31 -7.95
C THR A 47 -1.28 8.46 -9.20
N VAL A 48 -0.05 8.50 -9.73
CA VAL A 48 0.36 7.69 -10.88
C VAL A 48 0.36 6.20 -10.51
N LYS A 49 1.01 5.84 -9.42
CA LYS A 49 1.07 4.45 -8.95
C LYS A 49 -0.32 3.89 -8.69
N LYS A 50 -1.18 4.68 -8.05
CA LYS A 50 -2.60 4.36 -7.81
C LYS A 50 -3.33 4.00 -9.12
N HIS A 51 -3.23 4.86 -10.13
CA HIS A 51 -3.83 4.60 -11.44
C HIS A 51 -3.28 3.34 -12.11
N GLN A 52 -1.97 3.12 -12.02
CA GLN A 52 -1.33 1.94 -12.59
C GLN A 52 -1.81 0.65 -11.91
N THR A 53 -1.87 0.62 -10.58
CA THR A 53 -2.41 -0.52 -9.82
C THR A 53 -3.86 -0.80 -10.20
N ALA A 54 -4.72 0.23 -10.23
CA ALA A 54 -6.12 0.07 -10.63
C ALA A 54 -6.27 -0.46 -12.06
N LYS A 55 -5.42 0.00 -12.99
CA LYS A 55 -5.39 -0.50 -14.37
C LYS A 55 -4.99 -1.98 -14.42
N LEU A 56 -3.95 -2.38 -13.70
CA LEU A 56 -3.49 -3.77 -13.64
C LEU A 56 -4.57 -4.70 -13.08
N LEU A 57 -5.24 -4.29 -11.99
CA LEU A 57 -6.32 -5.08 -11.39
C LEU A 57 -7.53 -5.22 -12.31
N ARG A 58 -7.89 -4.18 -13.07
CA ARG A 58 -8.96 -4.23 -14.06
C ARG A 58 -8.68 -5.15 -15.24
N CYS A 59 -7.40 -5.31 -15.60
CA CYS A 59 -6.99 -6.16 -16.71
C CYS A 59 -6.78 -7.62 -16.30
N SER A 60 -6.83 -7.93 -15.00
CA SER A 60 -6.70 -9.29 -14.49
C SER A 60 -8.01 -10.06 -14.67
N GLN A 61 -7.91 -11.32 -15.10
CA GLN A 61 -9.05 -12.21 -15.31
C GLN A 61 -9.49 -12.97 -14.05
N ALA A 62 -8.76 -12.82 -12.93
CA ALA A 62 -9.07 -13.53 -11.69
C ALA A 62 -10.12 -12.80 -10.84
N ASP A 63 -11.18 -13.51 -10.42
CA ASP A 63 -12.25 -12.94 -9.59
C ASP A 63 -11.74 -12.30 -8.28
N SER A 64 -10.69 -12.87 -7.69
CA SER A 64 -10.02 -12.33 -6.49
C SER A 64 -9.46 -10.92 -6.69
N THR A 65 -9.02 -10.58 -7.90
CA THR A 65 -8.48 -9.24 -8.20
C THR A 65 -9.56 -8.18 -8.35
N ARG A 66 -10.81 -8.58 -8.63
CA ARG A 66 -11.98 -7.69 -8.65
C ARG A 66 -12.34 -7.23 -7.24
N TYR A 67 -12.38 -8.15 -6.27
CA TYR A 67 -12.61 -7.80 -4.86
C TYR A 67 -11.53 -6.85 -4.33
N LEU A 68 -10.27 -7.07 -4.71
CA LEU A 68 -9.17 -6.19 -4.32
C LEU A 68 -9.33 -4.78 -4.92
N LEU A 69 -9.78 -4.66 -6.18
CA LEU A 69 -10.08 -3.37 -6.80
C LEU A 69 -11.22 -2.64 -6.10
N GLU A 70 -12.30 -3.35 -5.74
CA GLU A 70 -13.43 -2.78 -4.99
C GLU A 70 -12.99 -2.29 -3.60
N ALA A 71 -12.17 -3.07 -2.89
CA ALA A 71 -11.59 -2.66 -1.61
C ALA A 71 -10.74 -1.39 -1.73
N TYR A 72 -9.88 -1.29 -2.76
CA TYR A 72 -9.10 -0.07 -3.01
C TYR A 72 -9.99 1.15 -3.25
N ARG A 73 -11.08 1.00 -4.02
CA ARG A 73 -12.03 2.09 -4.24
C ARG A 73 -12.72 2.52 -2.95
N GLY A 74 -13.17 1.58 -2.14
CA GLY A 74 -13.79 1.89 -0.85
C GLY A 74 -12.85 2.66 0.09
N ILE A 75 -11.58 2.26 0.17
CA ILE A 75 -10.57 2.98 0.94
C ILE A 75 -10.40 4.42 0.42
N GLU A 76 -10.35 4.61 -0.90
CA GLU A 76 -10.22 5.95 -1.49
C GLU A 76 -11.42 6.85 -1.18
N GLU A 77 -12.64 6.32 -1.25
CA GLU A 77 -13.87 7.05 -0.94
C GLU A 77 -13.90 7.49 0.53
N ILE A 78 -13.53 6.58 1.44
CA ILE A 78 -13.44 6.86 2.88
C ILE A 78 -12.39 7.94 3.15
N MET A 79 -11.19 7.81 2.56
CA MET A 79 -10.12 8.80 2.73
C MET A 79 -10.51 10.18 2.18
N ALA A 80 -11.21 10.23 1.04
CA ALA A 80 -11.72 11.47 0.46
C ALA A 80 -12.83 12.10 1.32
N ALA A 81 -13.71 11.29 1.93
CA ALA A 81 -14.72 11.78 2.87
C ALA A 81 -14.08 12.37 4.13
N LEU A 82 -13.08 11.67 4.67
CA LEU A 82 -12.35 12.11 5.85
C LEU A 82 -11.62 13.44 5.62
N GLN A 83 -10.93 13.60 4.49
CA GLN A 83 -10.28 14.87 4.13
C GLN A 83 -11.28 16.03 3.98
N ARG A 84 -12.47 15.77 3.42
CA ARG A 84 -13.52 16.79 3.30
C ARG A 84 -14.03 17.23 4.67
N ASN A 85 -14.29 16.28 5.57
CA ASN A 85 -14.77 16.58 6.92
C ASN A 85 -13.74 17.41 7.72
N LEU A 86 -12.45 17.04 7.66
CA LEU A 86 -11.37 17.79 8.32
C LEU A 86 -11.17 19.20 7.75
N SER A 87 -11.52 19.42 6.48
CA SER A 87 -11.45 20.74 5.84
C SER A 87 -12.67 21.61 6.17
N GLN A 88 -13.83 20.99 6.41
CA GLN A 88 -15.09 21.66 6.72
C GLN A 88 -15.23 22.04 8.20
N SER A 89 -14.50 21.37 9.11
CA SER A 89 -14.55 21.67 10.55
C SER A 89 -13.89 23.00 10.96
N GLY A 90 -13.49 23.86 10.01
CA GLY A 90 -13.06 25.23 10.32
C GLY A 90 -11.71 25.34 11.03
N GLY A 91 -10.84 24.34 10.86
CA GLY A 91 -9.55 24.26 11.52
C GLY A 91 -9.47 23.00 12.37
N SER A 92 -9.38 21.83 11.71
CA SER A 92 -9.01 20.59 12.40
C SER A 92 -7.72 20.84 13.18
N ASP A 93 -7.82 20.63 14.49
CA ASP A 93 -6.76 20.80 15.48
C ASP A 93 -5.52 20.04 15.01
N ALA A 94 -4.32 20.59 15.23
CA ALA A 94 -3.08 19.95 14.79
C ALA A 94 -2.99 18.51 15.35
N GLU A 95 -3.58 18.30 16.54
CA GLU A 95 -3.74 17.00 17.20
C GLU A 95 -4.61 16.02 16.41
N GLU A 96 -5.75 16.44 15.86
CA GLU A 96 -6.64 15.56 15.09
C GLU A 96 -5.98 15.08 13.79
N LYS A 97 -5.22 15.96 13.13
CA LYS A 97 -4.44 15.60 11.93
C LYS A 97 -3.30 14.65 12.25
N LEU A 98 -2.64 14.86 13.40
CA LEU A 98 -1.56 14.00 13.86
C LEU A 98 -2.09 12.60 14.19
N LEU A 99 -3.19 12.52 14.96
CA LEU A 99 -3.84 11.27 15.32
C LEU A 99 -4.31 10.50 14.10
N LEU A 100 -4.87 11.19 13.10
CA LEU A 100 -5.22 10.55 11.84
C LEU A 100 -3.99 10.00 11.11
N ALA A 101 -2.89 10.75 11.06
CA ALA A 101 -1.67 10.29 10.42
C ALA A 101 -1.11 9.03 11.12
N GLU A 102 -1.18 8.98 12.45
CA GLU A 102 -0.80 7.82 13.27
C GLU A 102 -1.64 6.58 12.90
N TYR A 103 -2.97 6.67 13.00
CA TYR A 103 -3.83 5.54 12.67
C TYR A 103 -3.75 5.11 11.19
N ALA A 104 -3.47 6.04 10.28
CA ALA A 104 -3.23 5.70 8.87
C ALA A 104 -1.94 4.88 8.69
N LEU A 105 -0.89 5.13 9.48
CA LEU A 105 0.33 4.33 9.48
C LEU A 105 0.09 2.95 10.08
N ASP A 106 -0.67 2.85 11.18
CA ASP A 106 -1.07 1.56 11.76
C ASP A 106 -1.86 0.70 10.77
N PHE A 107 -2.81 1.31 10.06
CA PHE A 107 -3.57 0.63 9.02
C PHE A 107 -2.68 0.13 7.87
N ALA A 108 -1.70 0.95 7.45
CA ALA A 108 -0.74 0.54 6.43
C ALA A 108 0.11 -0.66 6.89
N ALA A 109 0.54 -0.69 8.15
CA ALA A 109 1.25 -1.82 8.73
C ALA A 109 0.39 -3.10 8.77
N GLN A 110 -0.88 -2.98 9.15
CA GLN A 110 -1.83 -4.10 9.13
C GLN A 110 -2.05 -4.64 7.71
N ALA A 111 -2.22 -3.76 6.73
CA ALA A 111 -2.37 -4.15 5.32
C ALA A 111 -1.10 -4.87 4.79
N ALA A 112 0.09 -4.40 5.15
CA ALA A 112 1.35 -5.06 4.82
C ALA A 112 1.44 -6.46 5.45
N ASN A 113 1.10 -6.59 6.74
CA ASN A 113 1.06 -7.89 7.42
C ASN A 113 0.07 -8.85 6.75
N ARG A 114 -1.11 -8.37 6.36
CA ARG A 114 -2.09 -9.20 5.64
C ARG A 114 -1.56 -9.66 4.27
N ALA A 115 -0.85 -8.79 3.54
CA ALA A 115 -0.21 -9.17 2.28
C ALA A 115 0.88 -10.24 2.47
N VAL A 116 1.63 -10.19 3.58
CA VAL A 116 2.61 -11.24 3.94
C VAL A 116 1.91 -12.56 4.22
N LEU A 117 0.84 -12.57 5.01
CA LEU A 117 0.06 -13.79 5.29
C LEU A 117 -0.45 -14.45 4.01
N LEU A 118 -1.06 -13.66 3.10
CA LEU A 118 -1.51 -14.14 1.80
C LEU A 118 -0.35 -14.69 0.95
N SER A 119 0.82 -14.06 1.02
CA SER A 119 2.02 -14.54 0.32
C SER A 119 2.48 -15.89 0.86
N LEU A 120 2.44 -16.10 2.17
CA LEU A 120 2.80 -17.37 2.80
C LEU A 120 1.79 -18.48 2.46
N GLU A 121 0.49 -18.16 2.48
CA GLU A 121 -0.57 -19.06 2.04
C GLU A 121 -0.35 -19.50 0.58
N ALA A 122 -0.03 -18.57 -0.32
CA ALA A 122 0.26 -18.86 -1.72
C ALA A 122 1.49 -19.76 -1.90
N VAL A 123 2.59 -19.50 -1.17
CA VAL A 123 3.79 -20.35 -1.19
C VAL A 123 3.48 -21.76 -0.73
N ASN A 124 2.69 -21.90 0.34
CA ASN A 124 2.31 -23.21 0.87
C ASN A 124 1.40 -23.98 -0.11
N ALA A 125 0.43 -23.30 -0.71
CA ALA A 125 -0.44 -23.90 -1.72
C ALA A 125 0.36 -24.40 -2.94
N GLN A 126 1.32 -23.60 -3.42
CA GLN A 126 2.19 -23.99 -4.52
C GLN A 126 3.04 -25.22 -4.19
N ARG A 127 3.67 -25.25 -3.01
CA ARG A 127 4.47 -26.40 -2.55
C ARG A 127 3.64 -27.68 -2.43
N SER A 128 2.41 -27.57 -1.95
CA SER A 128 1.49 -28.72 -1.88
C SER A 128 1.15 -29.26 -3.27
N LEU A 129 0.90 -28.38 -4.24
CA LEU A 129 0.66 -28.77 -5.64
C LEU A 129 1.87 -29.47 -6.26
N GLU A 130 3.08 -28.95 -6.03
CA GLU A 130 4.33 -29.56 -6.51
C GLU A 130 4.50 -30.98 -5.94
N LYS A 131 4.34 -31.16 -4.62
CA LYS A 131 4.40 -32.48 -3.98
C LYS A 131 3.33 -33.47 -4.45
N HIS A 132 2.16 -32.99 -4.84
CA HIS A 132 1.11 -33.85 -5.42
C HIS A 132 1.45 -34.25 -6.86
N ARG A 133 2.02 -33.34 -7.65
CA ARG A 133 2.47 -33.63 -9.02
C ARG A 133 3.62 -34.64 -9.03
N GLU A 134 4.60 -34.48 -8.14
CA GLU A 134 5.72 -35.41 -7.99
C GLU A 134 5.27 -36.82 -7.58
N ARG A 135 4.26 -36.94 -6.69
CA ARG A 135 3.70 -38.23 -6.26
C ARG A 135 2.85 -38.93 -7.31
N ASN A 136 2.27 -38.19 -8.26
CA ASN A 136 1.41 -38.74 -9.32
C ASN A 136 2.16 -38.96 -10.65
N GLN A 137 3.47 -38.70 -10.69
CA GLN A 137 4.35 -38.95 -11.84
C GLN A 137 5.29 -40.16 -11.62
N ILE A 138 5.07 -40.92 -10.54
CA ILE A 138 5.69 -42.22 -10.22
C ILE A 138 4.58 -43.27 -10.28
#